data_AF-A0A356UBK4-F1
#
_entry.id   AF-A0A356UBK4-F1
#
_cell.length_a   1.000
_cell.length_b   1.000
_cell.length_c   1.000
_cell.angle_alpha   90.00
_cell.angle_beta   90.00
_cell.angle_gamma   90.00
#
_symmetry.space_group_name_H-M   'P 1'
#
loop_
_entity.id
_entity.type
_entity.pdbx_description
1 polymer ?
#
loop_
_entity_poly.entity_id
_entity_poly.type
_entity_poly.pdbx_seq_one_letter_code
_entity_poly.pdbx_strand_id
1 'polypeptide(L)'
;VQVIPHITNEIKDRVTMIEKKINPDVIITEIGGTVGDIESLPFLEAIRQLKFDLGKDRVLYIHVTLVPYIQAAAELKTKPTQHSVKELRSIGIQPDILVCRTEKDLSEDLKAKLALFCDVDSEAVIQLKDAGSIYEVPLMLAQERLDKEVIRRLGLECKEADLADWGELVNRIHNLDKQVTIGLVGKYVEL
;
A
#
# COMPACT_ATOMS: atom_id res chain seq x y z
N VAL A 1 5.70 31.25 -11.17
CA VAL A 1 5.19 29.90 -10.78
C VAL A 1 6.28 29.24 -9.95
N GLN A 2 5.91 28.63 -8.83
CA GLN A 2 6.81 27.96 -7.87
C GLN A 2 6.25 26.57 -7.54
N VAL A 3 7.09 25.64 -7.09
CA VAL A 3 6.64 24.29 -6.67
C VAL A 3 5.57 24.39 -5.59
N ILE A 4 5.84 25.13 -4.52
CA ILE A 4 4.87 25.46 -3.48
C ILE A 4 4.48 26.95 -3.66
N PRO A 5 3.18 27.31 -3.68
CA PRO A 5 2.02 26.42 -3.62
C PRO A 5 1.51 25.97 -5.00
N HIS A 6 2.05 26.48 -6.12
CA HIS A 6 1.37 26.37 -7.43
C HIS A 6 1.29 24.93 -7.94
N ILE A 7 2.39 24.15 -7.88
CA ILE A 7 2.38 22.75 -8.32
C ILE A 7 1.66 21.88 -7.30
N THR A 8 1.88 22.10 -5.99
CA THR A 8 1.21 21.32 -4.95
C THR A 8 -0.30 21.53 -4.96
N ASN A 9 -0.78 22.74 -5.26
CA ASN A 9 -2.22 23.01 -5.41
C ASN A 9 -2.81 22.31 -6.63
N GLU A 10 -2.14 22.34 -7.79
CA GLU A 10 -2.61 21.58 -8.96
C GLU A 10 -2.71 20.08 -8.64
N ILE A 11 -1.74 19.50 -7.93
CA ILE A 11 -1.80 18.09 -7.51
C ILE A 11 -3.00 17.84 -6.58
N LYS A 12 -3.21 18.69 -5.55
CA LYS A 12 -4.36 18.56 -4.64
C LYS A 12 -5.71 18.68 -5.38
N ASP A 13 -5.79 19.58 -6.35
CA ASP A 13 -6.99 19.76 -7.18
C ASP A 13 -7.25 18.53 -8.04
N ARG A 14 -6.21 17.85 -8.53
CA ARG A 14 -6.35 16.58 -9.27
C ARG A 14 -6.89 15.45 -8.39
N VAL A 15 -6.36 15.31 -7.17
CA VAL A 15 -6.81 14.28 -6.22
C VAL A 15 -8.28 14.50 -5.84
N THR A 16 -8.67 15.74 -5.54
CA THR A 16 -10.04 16.09 -5.12
C THR A 16 -11.02 16.24 -6.29
N MET A 17 -10.55 16.24 -7.54
CA MET A 17 -11.40 16.41 -8.72
C MET A 17 -12.52 15.35 -8.79
N ILE A 18 -12.23 14.11 -8.38
CA ILE A 18 -13.17 13.00 -8.47
C ILE A 18 -14.33 13.13 -7.47
N GLU A 19 -14.09 13.74 -6.31
CA GLU A 19 -15.12 14.09 -5.32
C GLU A 19 -16.20 14.96 -5.96
N LYS A 20 -15.78 15.98 -6.73
CA LYS A 20 -16.69 16.91 -7.43
C LYS A 20 -17.49 16.25 -8.57
N LYS A 21 -17.05 15.10 -9.08
CA LYS A 21 -17.68 14.42 -10.23
C LYS A 21 -18.66 13.34 -9.82
N ILE A 22 -18.28 12.49 -8.87
CA ILE A 22 -19.04 11.27 -8.53
C ILE A 22 -19.23 11.06 -7.02
N ASN A 23 -18.69 11.94 -6.17
CA ASN A 23 -18.83 11.91 -4.71
C ASN A 23 -18.62 10.51 -4.10
N PRO A 24 -17.43 9.88 -4.27
CA PRO A 24 -17.15 8.56 -3.74
C PRO A 24 -16.91 8.61 -2.22
N ASP A 25 -17.15 7.50 -1.52
CA ASP A 25 -16.89 7.39 -0.08
C ASP A 25 -15.38 7.41 0.24
N VAL A 26 -14.56 6.79 -0.62
CA VAL A 26 -13.10 6.70 -0.46
C VAL A 26 -12.41 6.94 -1.80
N ILE A 27 -11.33 7.72 -1.79
CA ILE A 27 -10.44 7.93 -2.93
C ILE A 27 -9.09 7.29 -2.60
N ILE A 28 -8.72 6.26 -3.37
CA ILE A 28 -7.39 5.65 -3.27
C ILE A 28 -6.48 6.33 -4.29
N THR A 29 -5.43 6.99 -3.80
CA THR A 29 -4.41 7.64 -4.64
C THR A 29 -3.07 6.97 -4.44
N GLU A 30 -2.57 6.31 -5.48
CA GLU A 30 -1.20 5.81 -5.51
C GLU A 30 -0.25 6.96 -5.83
N ILE A 31 0.83 7.06 -5.05
CA ILE A 31 1.94 7.99 -5.33
C ILE A 31 3.07 7.17 -5.95
N GLY A 32 3.30 7.39 -7.25
CA GLY A 32 4.40 6.74 -7.96
C GLY A 32 5.77 7.23 -7.47
N GLY A 33 6.81 6.45 -7.82
CA GLY A 33 8.18 6.69 -7.37
C GLY A 33 8.47 6.08 -5.99
N THR A 34 9.68 6.32 -5.48
CA THR A 34 10.07 5.87 -4.14
C THR A 34 10.18 7.06 -3.20
N VAL A 35 9.83 6.86 -1.93
CA VAL A 35 10.09 7.86 -0.88
C VAL A 35 11.61 8.06 -0.76
N GLY A 36 12.04 9.31 -0.86
CA GLY A 36 13.46 9.70 -0.91
C GLY A 36 13.91 10.16 -2.31
N ASP A 37 13.14 9.86 -3.36
CA ASP A 37 13.41 10.36 -4.70
C ASP A 37 12.99 11.83 -4.85
N ILE A 38 13.81 12.62 -5.53
CA ILE A 38 13.57 14.06 -5.77
C ILE A 38 12.28 14.27 -6.58
N GLU A 39 11.97 13.35 -7.49
CA GLU A 39 10.78 13.39 -8.35
C GLU A 39 9.47 13.29 -7.54
N SER A 40 9.51 12.59 -6.40
CA SER A 40 8.35 12.34 -5.54
C SER A 40 8.03 13.50 -4.60
N LEU A 41 8.98 14.42 -4.35
CA LEU A 41 8.84 15.48 -3.35
C LEU A 41 7.60 16.37 -3.54
N PRO A 42 7.24 16.83 -4.76
CA PRO A 42 6.04 17.64 -4.95
C PRO A 42 4.75 16.89 -4.60
N PHE A 43 4.69 15.57 -4.88
CA PHE A 43 3.54 14.74 -4.56
C PHE A 43 3.39 14.52 -3.06
N LEU A 44 4.51 14.21 -2.38
CA LEU A 44 4.51 13.99 -0.94
C LEU A 44 4.15 15.28 -0.18
N GLU A 45 4.67 16.43 -0.61
CA GLU A 45 4.26 17.72 -0.05
C GLU A 45 2.78 18.03 -0.30
N ALA A 46 2.26 17.70 -1.48
CA ALA A 46 0.85 17.92 -1.81
C ALA A 46 -0.09 17.08 -0.92
N ILE A 47 0.17 15.79 -0.73
CA ILE A 47 -0.66 14.95 0.16
C ILE A 47 -0.54 15.38 1.63
N ARG A 48 0.65 15.82 2.06
CA ARG A 48 0.87 16.36 3.40
C ARG A 48 0.01 17.59 3.66
N GLN A 49 -0.03 18.52 2.71
CA GLN A 49 -0.94 19.68 2.76
C GLN A 49 -2.40 19.24 2.68
N LEU A 50 -2.74 18.25 1.86
CA LEU A 50 -4.12 17.77 1.71
C LEU A 50 -4.67 17.20 3.02
N LYS A 51 -3.88 16.43 3.78
CA LYS A 51 -4.30 15.96 5.13
C LYS A 51 -4.52 17.10 6.12
N PHE A 52 -3.77 18.20 5.99
CA PHE A 52 -4.03 19.40 6.77
C PHE A 52 -5.34 20.10 6.35
N ASP A 53 -5.55 20.24 5.04
CA ASP A 53 -6.73 20.92 4.47
C ASP A 53 -8.05 20.16 4.75
N LEU A 54 -8.03 18.82 4.66
CA LEU A 54 -9.20 17.97 4.85
C LEU A 54 -9.43 17.55 6.32
N GLY A 55 -8.39 17.63 7.16
CA GLY A 55 -8.41 17.13 8.53
C GLY A 55 -7.85 15.71 8.65
N LYS A 56 -7.27 15.42 9.82
CA LYS A 56 -6.49 14.21 10.07
C LYS A 56 -7.29 12.91 9.90
N ASP A 57 -8.57 12.94 10.25
CA ASP A 57 -9.44 11.77 10.27
C ASP A 57 -10.01 11.42 8.87
N ARG A 58 -9.78 12.30 7.87
CA ARG A 58 -10.26 12.09 6.49
C ARG A 58 -9.18 11.58 5.53
N VAL A 59 -7.93 11.46 5.98
CA VAL A 59 -6.80 11.02 5.15
C VAL A 59 -5.95 10.00 5.89
N LEU A 60 -5.78 8.84 5.26
CA LEU A 60 -4.98 7.73 5.77
C LEU A 60 -3.80 7.46 4.84
N TYR A 61 -2.62 7.21 5.41
CA TYR A 61 -1.42 6.86 4.66
C TYR A 61 -1.08 5.37 4.83
N ILE A 62 -1.08 4.65 3.71
CA ILE A 62 -0.56 3.28 3.61
C ILE A 62 0.83 3.35 3.01
N HIS A 63 1.85 2.95 3.75
CA HIS A 63 3.23 2.94 3.26
C HIS A 63 3.68 1.51 2.94
N VAL A 64 3.96 1.26 1.66
CA VAL A 64 4.44 -0.04 1.17
C VAL A 64 5.95 -0.10 1.29
N THR A 65 6.47 -1.18 1.86
CA THR A 65 7.90 -1.36 2.12
C THR A 65 8.34 -2.79 1.84
N LEU A 66 9.64 -3.01 1.66
CA LEU A 66 10.24 -4.32 1.44
C LEU A 66 10.97 -4.80 2.70
N VAL A 67 10.63 -5.99 3.16
CA VAL A 67 11.35 -6.73 4.21
C VAL A 67 12.08 -7.90 3.54
N PRO A 68 13.32 -7.70 3.06
CA PRO A 68 14.04 -8.71 2.30
C PRO A 68 14.52 -9.85 3.19
N TYR A 69 14.55 -11.06 2.60
CA TYR A 69 15.15 -12.24 3.19
C TYR A 69 16.60 -12.37 2.72
N ILE A 70 17.55 -12.40 3.65
CA ILE A 70 18.97 -12.55 3.32
C ILE A 70 19.33 -14.03 3.40
N GLN A 71 19.37 -14.70 2.26
CA GLN A 71 19.60 -16.14 2.18
C GLN A 71 20.89 -16.59 2.87
N ALA A 72 21.98 -15.82 2.75
CA ALA A 72 23.27 -16.14 3.36
C ALA A 72 23.25 -16.15 4.90
N ALA A 73 22.32 -15.43 5.52
CA ALA A 73 22.17 -15.33 6.97
C ALA A 73 20.87 -15.94 7.49
N ALA A 74 20.04 -16.48 6.58
CA ALA A 74 18.73 -17.07 6.86
C ALA A 74 17.81 -16.18 7.70
N GLU A 75 17.82 -14.86 7.47
CA GLU A 75 17.10 -13.88 8.29
C GLU A 75 16.39 -12.81 7.46
N LEU A 76 15.26 -12.32 8.00
CA LEU A 76 14.54 -11.18 7.48
C LEU A 76 15.13 -9.87 8.03
N LYS A 77 15.34 -8.89 7.14
CA LYS A 77 15.91 -7.58 7.53
C LYS A 77 14.85 -6.49 7.53
N THR A 78 14.59 -5.94 8.72
CA THR A 78 13.62 -4.84 8.91
C THR A 78 14.22 -3.45 8.82
N LYS A 79 15.55 -3.32 8.75
CA LYS A 79 16.23 -2.02 8.63
C LYS A 79 15.77 -1.20 7.42
N PRO A 80 15.62 -1.77 6.20
CA PRO A 80 15.13 -1.01 5.05
C PRO A 80 13.79 -0.32 5.32
N THR A 81 12.84 -1.04 5.93
CA THR A 81 11.55 -0.48 6.35
C THR A 81 11.71 0.66 7.35
N GLN A 82 12.51 0.48 8.39
CA GLN A 82 12.75 1.52 9.40
C GLN A 82 13.34 2.80 8.78
N HIS A 83 14.28 2.66 7.85
CA HIS A 83 14.87 3.79 7.14
C HIS A 83 13.87 4.47 6.20
N SER A 84 13.05 3.69 5.49
CA SER A 84 12.01 4.22 4.61
C SER A 84 10.95 5.00 5.38
N VAL A 85 10.49 4.51 6.53
CA VAL A 85 9.57 5.25 7.41
C VAL A 85 10.23 6.48 8.00
N LYS A 86 11.51 6.42 8.37
CA LYS A 86 12.25 7.61 8.82
C LYS A 86 12.29 8.69 7.74
N GLU A 87 12.51 8.31 6.48
CA GLU A 87 12.52 9.24 5.35
C GLU A 87 11.13 9.86 5.12
N LEU A 88 10.08 9.05 5.16
CA LEU A 88 8.70 9.54 5.06
C LEU A 88 8.34 10.53 6.19
N ARG A 89 8.81 10.25 7.42
CA ARG A 89 8.62 11.15 8.57
C ARG A 89 9.44 12.43 8.47
N SER A 90 10.60 12.40 7.80
CA SER A 90 11.48 13.57 7.65
C SER A 90 10.78 14.71 6.90
N ILE A 91 9.87 14.35 5.99
CA ILE A 91 9.02 15.28 5.23
C ILE A 91 7.66 15.55 5.89
N GLY A 92 7.45 15.09 7.13
CA GLY A 92 6.25 15.37 7.91
C GLY A 92 5.05 14.44 7.63
N ILE A 93 5.29 13.24 7.10
CA ILE A 93 4.26 12.23 6.90
C ILE A 93 4.49 11.05 7.84
N GLN A 94 3.53 10.81 8.75
CA GLN A 94 3.48 9.62 9.59
C GLN A 94 2.61 8.57 8.89
N PRO A 95 3.13 7.38 8.54
CA PRO A 95 2.28 6.32 8.02
C PRO A 95 1.28 5.86 9.08
N ASP A 96 0.06 5.57 8.64
CA ASP A 96 -0.99 5.00 9.48
C ASP A 96 -0.96 3.47 9.43
N ILE A 97 -0.61 2.91 8.26
CA ILE A 97 -0.50 1.47 8.01
C ILE A 97 0.82 1.18 7.27
N LEU A 98 1.48 0.08 7.65
CA LEU A 98 2.65 -0.45 6.94
C LEU A 98 2.28 -1.74 6.21
N VAL A 99 2.49 -1.78 4.90
CA VAL A 99 2.37 -3.02 4.11
C VAL A 99 3.77 -3.53 3.81
N CYS A 100 4.14 -4.61 4.49
CA CYS A 100 5.45 -5.23 4.40
C CYS A 100 5.47 -6.33 3.33
N ARG A 101 5.97 -5.99 2.14
CA ARG A 101 6.30 -6.95 1.08
C ARG A 101 7.43 -7.86 1.53
N THR A 102 7.26 -9.17 1.40
CA THR A 102 8.27 -10.13 1.86
C THR A 102 8.14 -11.51 1.20
N GLU A 103 9.21 -12.29 1.20
CA GLU A 103 9.22 -13.67 0.68
C GLU A 103 8.87 -14.72 1.74
N LYS A 104 8.99 -14.37 3.03
CA LYS A 104 8.81 -15.28 4.18
C LYS A 104 7.83 -14.69 5.18
N ASP A 105 7.20 -15.55 5.97
CA ASP A 105 6.33 -15.09 7.04
C ASP A 105 7.10 -14.27 8.09
N LEU A 106 6.52 -13.14 8.46
CA LEU A 106 6.96 -12.27 9.54
C LEU A 106 6.43 -12.87 10.84
N SER A 107 7.33 -13.17 11.78
CA SER A 107 6.91 -13.55 13.13
C SER A 107 6.22 -12.39 13.83
N GLU A 108 5.36 -12.70 14.81
CA GLU A 108 4.72 -11.68 15.65
C GLU A 108 5.75 -10.77 16.35
N ASP A 109 6.88 -11.32 16.79
CA ASP A 109 7.98 -10.54 17.34
C ASP A 109 8.54 -9.52 16.34
N LEU A 110 8.63 -9.90 15.06
CA LEU A 110 9.13 -9.03 14.01
C LEU A 110 8.12 -7.93 13.66
N LYS A 111 6.82 -8.27 13.62
CA LYS A 111 5.73 -7.30 13.46
C LYS A 111 5.71 -6.30 14.62
N ALA A 112 5.77 -6.77 15.87
CA ALA A 112 5.84 -5.92 17.06
C ALA A 112 7.08 -5.01 17.05
N LYS A 113 8.23 -5.53 16.60
CA LYS A 113 9.46 -4.74 16.44
C LYS A 113 9.29 -3.65 15.38
N LEU A 114 8.70 -3.97 14.23
CA LEU A 114 8.41 -2.99 13.19
C LEU A 114 7.45 -1.90 13.68
N ALA A 115 6.37 -2.29 14.36
CA ALA A 115 5.41 -1.40 14.98
C ALA A 115 6.09 -0.40 15.91
N LEU A 116 6.91 -0.90 16.84
CA LEU A 116 7.67 -0.09 17.79
C LEU A 116 8.64 0.89 17.10
N PHE A 117 9.42 0.45 16.11
CA PHE A 117 10.42 1.32 15.47
C PHE A 117 9.80 2.34 14.51
N CYS A 118 8.67 2.00 13.91
CA CYS A 118 7.98 2.85 12.94
C CYS A 118 6.90 3.73 13.56
N ASP A 119 6.60 3.52 14.84
CA ASP A 119 5.56 4.23 15.59
C ASP A 119 4.17 4.05 14.94
N VAL A 120 3.81 2.80 14.69
CA VAL A 120 2.49 2.39 14.18
C VAL A 120 1.91 1.32 15.08
N ASP A 121 0.58 1.17 15.07
CA ASP A 121 -0.08 0.10 15.83
C ASP A 121 0.37 -1.27 15.29
N SER A 122 0.54 -2.26 16.18
CA SER A 122 0.94 -3.62 15.76
C SER A 122 -0.04 -4.24 14.76
N GLU A 123 -1.34 -3.96 14.92
CA GLU A 123 -2.40 -4.41 14.00
C GLU A 123 -2.32 -3.72 12.62
N ALA A 124 -1.61 -2.60 12.52
CA ALA A 124 -1.38 -1.86 11.28
C ALA A 124 -0.10 -2.28 10.55
N VAL A 125 0.61 -3.31 11.03
CA VAL A 125 1.73 -3.94 10.33
C VAL A 125 1.24 -5.16 9.55
N ILE A 126 0.94 -4.93 8.28
CA ILE A 126 0.29 -5.86 7.37
C ILE A 126 1.36 -6.62 6.57
N GLN A 127 1.38 -7.96 6.69
CA GLN A 127 2.24 -8.77 5.84
C GLN A 127 1.65 -8.87 4.42
N LEU A 128 2.48 -8.76 3.39
CA LEU A 128 2.08 -9.09 2.03
C LEU A 128 3.15 -9.94 1.36
N LYS A 129 2.94 -11.25 1.33
CA LYS A 129 3.85 -12.17 0.65
C LYS A 129 3.75 -12.08 -0.86
N ASP A 130 4.76 -12.59 -1.54
CA ASP A 130 4.64 -12.85 -2.97
C ASP A 130 3.52 -13.86 -3.23
N ALA A 131 2.64 -13.50 -4.15
CA ALA A 131 1.47 -14.25 -4.54
C ALA A 131 1.76 -15.05 -5.82
N GLY A 132 1.19 -16.25 -5.94
CA GLY A 132 1.30 -17.04 -7.18
C GLY A 132 0.54 -16.41 -8.35
N SER A 133 -0.49 -15.63 -8.01
CA SER A 133 -1.31 -14.86 -8.93
C SER A 133 -1.67 -13.50 -8.31
N ILE A 134 -1.74 -12.45 -9.14
CA ILE A 134 -2.19 -11.12 -8.68
C ILE A 134 -3.60 -11.16 -8.06
N TYR A 135 -4.43 -12.14 -8.43
CA TYR A 135 -5.79 -12.28 -7.92
C TYR A 135 -5.85 -12.81 -6.48
N GLU A 136 -4.76 -13.37 -5.95
CA GLU A 136 -4.67 -13.79 -4.54
C GLU A 136 -4.49 -12.60 -3.59
N VAL A 137 -3.92 -11.49 -4.07
CA VAL A 137 -3.53 -10.33 -3.24
C VAL A 137 -4.71 -9.78 -2.41
N PRO A 138 -5.92 -9.59 -2.94
CA PRO A 138 -7.06 -9.13 -2.14
C PRO A 138 -7.41 -10.09 -0.98
N LEU A 139 -7.34 -11.40 -1.20
CA LEU A 139 -7.61 -12.40 -0.17
C LEU A 139 -6.53 -12.36 0.93
N MET A 140 -5.27 -12.21 0.53
CA MET A 140 -4.14 -12.10 1.46
C MET A 140 -4.25 -10.83 2.34
N LEU A 141 -4.60 -9.69 1.72
CA LEU A 141 -4.79 -8.43 2.44
C LEU A 141 -5.98 -8.47 3.40
N ALA A 142 -7.08 -9.11 3.00
CA ALA A 142 -8.24 -9.32 3.87
C ALA A 142 -7.92 -10.27 5.04
N GLN A 143 -7.13 -11.32 4.79
CA GLN A 143 -6.66 -12.22 5.84
C GLN A 143 -5.80 -11.49 6.88
N GLU A 144 -4.97 -10.54 6.45
CA GLU A 144 -4.18 -9.66 7.31
C GLU A 144 -4.96 -8.45 7.83
N ARG A 145 -6.27 -8.36 7.54
CA ARG A 145 -7.21 -7.34 8.06
C ARG A 145 -6.89 -5.89 7.65
N LEU A 146 -6.23 -5.68 6.51
CA LEU A 146 -5.94 -4.33 6.01
C LEU A 146 -7.22 -3.49 5.86
N ASP A 147 -8.28 -4.10 5.29
CA ASP A 147 -9.58 -3.47 5.07
C ASP A 147 -10.20 -3.00 6.39
N LYS A 148 -10.15 -3.84 7.43
CA LYS A 148 -10.67 -3.51 8.76
C LYS A 148 -9.94 -2.33 9.37
N GLU A 149 -8.63 -2.29 9.23
CA GLU A 149 -7.83 -1.20 9.75
C GLU A 149 -8.10 0.13 9.04
N VAL A 150 -8.28 0.09 7.71
CA VAL A 150 -8.70 1.27 6.93
C VAL A 150 -10.09 1.75 7.34
N ILE A 151 -11.07 0.84 7.43
CA ILE A 151 -12.46 1.16 7.85
C ILE A 151 -12.46 1.80 9.24
N ARG A 152 -11.74 1.20 10.19
CA ARG A 152 -11.64 1.68 11.58
C ARG A 152 -11.06 3.10 11.65
N ARG A 153 -9.94 3.34 10.97
CA ARG A 153 -9.22 4.63 11.02
C ARG A 153 -9.95 5.76 10.31
N LEU A 154 -10.67 5.46 9.24
CA LEU A 154 -11.51 6.44 8.53
C LEU A 154 -12.90 6.61 9.15
N GLY A 155 -13.22 5.85 10.21
CA GLY A 155 -14.52 5.92 10.88
C GLY A 155 -15.69 5.52 9.97
N LEU A 156 -15.46 4.59 9.04
CA LEU A 156 -16.46 4.14 8.08
C LEU A 156 -17.37 3.07 8.67
N GLU A 157 -18.65 3.08 8.28
CA GLU A 157 -19.60 2.02 8.59
C GLU A 157 -19.76 1.09 7.39
N CYS A 158 -19.00 0.00 7.40
CA CYS A 158 -19.00 -0.99 6.32
C CYS A 158 -19.54 -2.34 6.82
N LYS A 159 -20.19 -3.08 5.92
CA LYS A 159 -20.52 -4.49 6.15
C LYS A 159 -19.26 -5.35 6.01
N GLU A 160 -19.33 -6.58 6.50
CA GLU A 160 -18.32 -7.59 6.18
C GLU A 160 -18.17 -7.77 4.67
N ALA A 161 -16.93 -7.87 4.20
CA ALA A 161 -16.63 -8.04 2.79
C ALA A 161 -17.05 -9.44 2.34
N ASP A 162 -17.87 -9.52 1.29
CA ASP A 162 -18.17 -10.78 0.61
C ASP A 162 -17.09 -11.03 -0.46
N LEU A 163 -16.25 -12.03 -0.22
CA LEU A 163 -15.15 -12.41 -1.11
C LEU A 163 -15.40 -13.76 -1.79
N ALA A 164 -16.63 -14.28 -1.77
CA ALA A 164 -16.95 -15.61 -2.31
C ALA A 164 -16.56 -15.74 -3.80
N ASP A 165 -16.99 -14.79 -4.64
CA ASP A 165 -16.68 -14.79 -6.08
C ASP A 165 -15.17 -14.69 -6.33
N TRP A 166 -14.46 -13.93 -5.50
CA TRP A 166 -13.01 -13.75 -5.60
C TRP A 166 -12.25 -15.02 -5.20
N GLY A 167 -12.69 -15.67 -4.13
CA GLY A 167 -12.20 -16.98 -3.71
C GLY A 167 -12.46 -18.04 -4.78
N GLU A 168 -13.62 -18.01 -5.44
CA GLU A 168 -13.90 -18.92 -6.54
C GLU A 168 -12.98 -18.69 -7.74
N LEU A 169 -12.75 -17.43 -8.13
CA LEU A 169 -11.80 -17.08 -9.20
C LEU A 169 -10.40 -17.64 -8.91
N VAL A 170 -9.87 -17.39 -7.71
CA VAL A 170 -8.55 -17.88 -7.30
C VAL A 170 -8.51 -19.41 -7.30
N ASN A 171 -9.56 -20.06 -6.79
CA ASN A 171 -9.69 -21.51 -6.85
C ASN A 171 -9.67 -22.03 -8.30
N ARG A 172 -10.37 -21.39 -9.24
CA ARG A 172 -10.34 -21.79 -10.65
C ARG A 172 -8.94 -21.65 -11.24
N ILE A 173 -8.21 -20.58 -10.92
CA ILE A 173 -6.84 -20.35 -11.38
C ILE A 173 -5.90 -21.46 -10.93
N HIS A 174 -6.01 -21.89 -9.67
CA HIS A 174 -5.14 -22.96 -9.14
C HIS A 174 -5.52 -24.38 -9.59
N ASN A 175 -6.74 -24.59 -10.09
CA ASN A 175 -7.28 -25.90 -10.44
C ASN A 175 -7.55 -26.08 -11.95
N LEU A 176 -6.78 -25.42 -12.80
CA LEU A 176 -6.85 -25.61 -14.25
C LEU A 176 -6.31 -26.99 -14.64
N ASP A 177 -7.11 -27.76 -15.40
CA ASP A 177 -6.80 -29.13 -15.83
C ASP A 177 -6.37 -29.22 -17.31
N LYS A 178 -6.48 -28.11 -18.05
CA LYS A 178 -6.19 -28.04 -19.48
C LYS A 178 -5.21 -26.91 -19.78
N GLN A 179 -4.33 -27.18 -20.74
CA GLN A 179 -3.37 -26.22 -21.25
C GLN A 179 -3.64 -25.96 -22.73
N VAL A 180 -3.60 -24.69 -23.13
CA VAL A 180 -3.68 -24.27 -24.53
C VAL A 180 -2.52 -23.32 -24.84
N THR A 181 -1.93 -23.48 -26.03
CA THR A 181 -0.86 -22.60 -26.49
C THR A 181 -1.45 -21.47 -27.32
N ILE A 182 -1.19 -20.23 -26.91
CA ILE A 182 -1.62 -19.01 -27.63
C ILE A 182 -0.36 -18.26 -28.07
N GLY A 183 -0.19 -18.06 -29.37
CA GLY A 183 0.92 -17.28 -29.91
C GLY A 183 0.65 -15.78 -29.77
N LEU A 184 1.55 -15.06 -29.11
CA LEU A 184 1.50 -13.60 -29.00
C LEU A 184 2.64 -13.00 -29.84
N VAL A 185 2.28 -12.32 -30.93
CA VAL A 185 3.25 -11.67 -31.83
C VAL A 185 3.54 -10.26 -31.32
N GLY A 186 4.61 -10.11 -30.55
CA GLY A 186 5.07 -8.85 -29.99
C GLY A 186 6.44 -8.43 -30.51
N LYS A 187 6.74 -7.13 -30.43
CA LYS A 187 8.07 -6.57 -30.74
C LYS A 187 9.08 -6.86 -29.64
N TYR A 188 8.64 -6.80 -28.38
CA TYR A 188 9.37 -7.19 -27.18
C TYR A 188 8.42 -8.08 -26.37
N VAL A 189 8.85 -9.31 -26.07
CA VAL A 189 8.01 -10.35 -25.43
C VAL A 189 8.59 -10.85 -24.11
N GLU A 190 9.71 -10.28 -23.66
CA GLU A 190 10.24 -10.47 -22.32
C GLU A 190 9.65 -9.39 -21.40
N LEU A 191 9.04 -9.81 -20.30
CA LEU A 191 8.52 -8.99 -19.20
C LEU A 191 9.18 -9.48 -17.90
#